data_AF-A0A1F9PHR2-F1
#
_entry.id   AF-A0A1F9PHR2-F1
#
_cell.length_a   1.000
_cell.length_b   1.000
_cell.length_c   1.000
_cell.angle_alpha   90.00
_cell.angle_beta   90.00
_cell.angle_gamma   90.00
#
_symmetry.space_group_name_H-M   'P 1'
#
loop_
_entity.id
_entity.type
_entity.pdbx_description
1 polymer ?
#
loop_
_entity_poly.entity_id
_entity_poly.type
_entity_poly.pdbx_seq_one_letter_code
_entity_poly.pdbx_strand_id
1 'polypeptide(L)'
;MTTINTVDFNKVIKDALAAAKGVVTDNWAEIRDIVENIGKGLVNDVEFIAKKKLSGEFNNDDACIYLEDQKMVARTRLRSIAIISLQLAERIWNAVADVFRTAIQNAIGWTVL
;
A
#
# COMPACT_ATOMS: atom_id res chain seq x y z
N MET A 1 6.34 -9.61 -14.39
CA MET A 1 6.56 -8.15 -14.57
C MET A 1 5.28 -7.49 -14.10
N THR A 2 5.29 -6.85 -12.93
CA THR A 2 4.05 -6.39 -12.25
C THR A 2 3.61 -5.04 -12.79
N THR A 3 3.30 -5.04 -14.08
CA THR A 3 2.74 -3.88 -14.77
C THR A 3 1.24 -4.07 -14.84
N ILE A 4 0.48 -3.13 -14.28
CA ILE A 4 -0.99 -3.14 -14.35
C ILE A 4 -1.37 -1.92 -15.16
N ASN A 5 -1.96 -2.14 -16.35
CA ASN A 5 -2.38 -1.07 -17.26
C ASN A 5 -1.33 0.05 -17.41
N THR A 6 -0.10 -0.32 -17.79
CA THR A 6 1.06 0.56 -18.02
C THR A 6 1.75 1.15 -16.78
N VAL A 7 1.17 1.01 -15.59
CA VAL A 7 1.82 1.43 -14.33
C VAL A 7 2.78 0.35 -13.85
N ASP A 8 4.05 0.70 -13.65
CA ASP A 8 5.07 -0.21 -13.10
C ASP A 8 5.04 -0.21 -11.56
N PHE A 9 4.44 -1.25 -10.97
CA PHE A 9 4.33 -1.35 -9.53
C PHE A 9 5.65 -1.68 -8.82
N ASN A 10 6.70 -2.09 -9.53
CA ASN A 10 8.04 -2.18 -8.91
C ASN A 10 8.59 -0.79 -8.59
N LYS A 11 8.33 0.19 -9.46
CA LYS A 11 8.66 1.59 -9.21
C LYS A 11 7.81 2.13 -8.06
N VAL A 12 6.50 1.84 -8.05
CA VAL A 12 5.58 2.25 -6.97
C VAL A 12 6.06 1.75 -5.61
N ILE A 13 6.51 0.49 -5.50
CA ILE A 13 7.09 -0.04 -4.26
C ILE A 13 8.35 0.75 -3.84
N LYS A 14 9.25 1.05 -4.77
CA LYS A 14 10.46 1.83 -4.48
C LYS A 14 10.13 3.24 -3.99
N ASP A 15 9.17 3.89 -4.65
CA ASP A 15 8.71 5.23 -4.29
C ASP A 15 8.01 5.23 -2.92
N ALA A 16 7.20 4.20 -2.64
CA ALA A 16 6.54 4.00 -1.35
C ALA A 16 7.56 3.73 -0.21
N LEU A 17 8.60 2.94 -0.48
CA LEU A 17 9.70 2.74 0.47
C LEU A 17 10.46 4.04 0.75
N ALA A 18 10.70 4.86 -0.27
CA ALA A 18 11.32 6.17 -0.10
C ALA A 18 10.43 7.12 0.74
N ALA A 19 9.12 7.14 0.46
CA ALA A 19 8.16 7.93 1.22
C ALA A 19 8.09 7.49 2.69
N ALA A 20 8.01 6.18 2.94
CA ALA A 20 8.04 5.62 4.29
C ALA A 20 9.35 5.93 5.03
N LYS A 21 10.51 5.84 4.35
CA LYS A 21 11.80 6.23 4.93
C LYS A 21 11.83 7.70 5.34
N GLY A 22 11.14 8.57 4.61
CA GLY A 22 11.02 10.00 4.94
C GLY A 22 10.27 10.29 6.25
N VAL A 23 9.43 9.37 6.73
CA VAL A 23 8.69 9.53 7.99
C VAL A 23 9.29 8.76 9.17
N VAL A 24 10.19 7.81 8.90
CA VAL A 24 10.90 7.01 9.91
C VAL A 24 12.22 7.71 10.24
N THR A 25 12.33 8.28 11.45
CA THR A 25 13.52 9.03 11.88
C THR A 25 14.68 8.11 12.27
N ASP A 26 14.37 6.95 12.84
CA ASP A 26 15.35 6.02 13.41
C ASP A 26 14.98 4.57 13.08
N ASN A 27 15.95 3.65 13.16
CA ASN A 27 15.75 2.21 13.02
C ASN A 27 15.13 1.77 11.68
N TRP A 28 15.32 2.56 10.60
CA TRP A 28 14.82 2.22 9.27
C TRP A 28 15.21 0.82 8.82
N ALA A 29 16.44 0.38 9.13
CA ALA A 29 16.93 -0.95 8.78
C ALA A 29 16.05 -2.08 9.34
N GLU A 30 15.47 -1.90 10.53
CA GLU A 30 14.62 -2.89 11.20
C GLU A 30 13.18 -2.90 10.63
N ILE A 31 12.75 -1.78 10.06
CA ILE A 31 11.36 -1.55 9.63
C ILE A 31 11.19 -1.77 8.13
N ARG A 32 12.27 -1.55 7.35
CA ARG A 32 12.27 -1.56 5.88
C ARG A 32 11.61 -2.81 5.30
N ASP A 33 11.99 -3.99 5.79
CA ASP A 33 11.51 -5.26 5.22
C ASP A 33 9.99 -5.43 5.42
N ILE A 34 9.46 -4.96 6.56
CA ILE A 34 8.02 -4.98 6.81
C ILE A 34 7.30 -4.00 5.88
N VAL A 35 7.84 -2.79 5.67
CA VAL A 35 7.26 -1.82 4.72
C VAL A 35 7.31 -2.37 3.29
N GLU A 36 8.40 -3.02 2.90
CA GLU A 36 8.52 -3.63 1.57
C GLU A 36 7.49 -4.75 1.38
N ASN A 37 7.28 -5.58 2.39
CA ASN A 37 6.27 -6.63 2.37
C ASN A 37 4.84 -6.07 2.33
N ILE A 38 4.56 -4.95 3.02
CA ILE A 38 3.28 -4.24 2.91
C ILE A 38 3.09 -3.72 1.48
N GLY A 39 4.11 -3.10 0.90
CA GLY A 39 4.06 -2.62 -0.49
C GLY A 39 3.81 -3.76 -1.48
N LYS A 40 4.52 -4.89 -1.36
CA LYS A 40 4.28 -6.09 -2.17
C LYS A 40 2.87 -6.65 -1.99
N GLY A 41 2.35 -6.67 -0.76
CA GLY A 41 0.97 -7.03 -0.45
C GLY A 41 -0.02 -6.16 -1.21
N LEU A 42 0.14 -4.84 -1.11
CA LEU A 42 -0.69 -3.87 -1.84
C LEU A 42 -0.66 -4.07 -3.36
N VAL A 43 0.46 -4.48 -3.95
CA VAL A 43 0.47 -4.80 -5.39
C VAL A 43 -0.47 -5.97 -5.70
N ASN A 44 -0.43 -7.04 -4.90
CA ASN A 44 -1.35 -8.17 -5.07
C ASN A 44 -2.81 -7.75 -4.85
N ASP A 45 -3.05 -6.87 -3.88
CA ASP A 45 -4.38 -6.30 -3.61
C ASP A 45 -4.90 -5.51 -4.81
N VAL A 46 -4.05 -4.69 -5.44
CA VAL A 46 -4.40 -3.94 -6.66
C VAL A 46 -4.67 -4.87 -7.84
N GLU A 47 -3.88 -5.94 -8.02
CA GLU A 47 -4.16 -6.95 -9.04
C GLU A 47 -5.50 -7.65 -8.81
N PHE A 48 -5.82 -7.95 -7.56
CA PHE A 48 -7.09 -8.55 -7.17
C PHE A 48 -8.27 -7.60 -7.47
N ILE A 49 -8.17 -6.34 -7.05
CA ILE A 49 -9.18 -5.30 -7.33
C ILE A 49 -9.35 -5.11 -8.83
N ALA A 50 -8.25 -5.05 -9.60
CA ALA A 50 -8.31 -4.93 -11.05
C ALA A 50 -9.08 -6.09 -11.71
N LYS A 51 -8.84 -7.33 -11.25
CA LYS A 51 -9.58 -8.51 -11.72
C LYS A 51 -11.07 -8.43 -11.35
N LYS A 52 -11.40 -8.06 -10.12
CA LYS A 52 -12.78 -7.94 -9.63
C LYS A 52 -13.55 -6.80 -10.29
N LYS A 53 -12.87 -5.71 -10.64
CA LYS A 53 -13.42 -4.65 -11.47
C LYS A 53 -13.80 -5.17 -12.85
N LEU A 54 -12.91 -5.93 -13.50
CA LEU A 54 -13.15 -6.48 -14.84
C LEU A 54 -14.28 -7.51 -14.85
N SER A 55 -14.45 -8.29 -13.78
CA SER A 55 -15.57 -9.22 -13.65
C SER A 55 -16.89 -8.55 -13.25
N GLY A 56 -16.87 -7.27 -12.85
CA GLY A 56 -18.03 -6.53 -12.35
C GLY A 56 -18.44 -6.91 -10.92
N GLU A 57 -17.63 -7.72 -10.22
CA GLU A 57 -17.89 -8.12 -8.83
C GLU A 57 -17.58 -7.00 -7.83
N PHE A 58 -16.65 -6.10 -8.17
CA PHE A 58 -16.32 -4.92 -7.37
C PHE A 58 -16.73 -3.65 -8.10
N ASN A 59 -17.33 -2.73 -7.36
CA ASN A 59 -17.36 -1.30 -7.69
C ASN A 59 -16.28 -0.54 -6.88
N ASN A 60 -16.27 0.79 -6.97
CA ASN A 60 -15.29 1.62 -6.27
C ASN A 60 -15.43 1.53 -4.73
N ASP A 61 -16.66 1.48 -4.22
CA ASP A 61 -16.95 1.41 -2.78
C ASP A 61 -16.50 0.07 -2.20
N ASP A 62 -16.73 -1.04 -2.91
CA ASP A 62 -16.26 -2.38 -2.53
C ASP A 62 -14.73 -2.41 -2.42
N ALA A 63 -14.04 -1.77 -3.37
CA ALA A 63 -12.59 -1.63 -3.35
C ALA A 63 -12.10 -0.77 -2.18
N CYS A 64 -12.82 0.31 -1.83
CA CYS A 64 -12.51 1.12 -0.65
C CYS A 64 -12.60 0.30 0.64
N ILE A 65 -13.70 -0.43 0.83
CA ILE A 65 -13.92 -1.28 2.01
C ILE A 65 -12.80 -2.33 2.12
N TYR A 66 -12.51 -3.00 1.02
CA TYR A 66 -11.43 -4.00 0.98
C TYR A 66 -10.07 -3.41 1.37
N LEU A 67 -9.75 -2.21 0.89
CA LEU A 67 -8.48 -1.55 1.20
C LEU A 67 -8.41 -0.99 2.62
N GLU A 68 -9.53 -0.63 3.24
CA GLU A 68 -9.60 -0.32 4.67
C GLU A 68 -9.26 -1.54 5.55
N ASP A 69 -9.69 -2.74 5.14
CA ASP A 69 -9.26 -3.97 5.82
C ASP A 69 -7.74 -4.16 5.66
N GLN A 70 -7.19 -3.95 4.46
CA GLN A 70 -5.74 -4.06 4.25
C GLN A 70 -4.95 -3.01 5.03
N LYS A 71 -5.48 -1.78 5.18
CA LYS A 71 -4.93 -0.77 6.09
C LYS A 71 -4.83 -1.31 7.51
N MET A 72 -5.87 -1.95 8.02
CA MET A 72 -5.87 -2.52 9.37
C MET A 72 -4.79 -3.62 9.52
N VAL A 73 -4.66 -4.49 8.52
CA VAL A 73 -3.62 -5.53 8.50
C VAL A 73 -2.22 -4.90 8.48
N ALA A 74 -1.97 -3.92 7.62
CA ALA A 74 -0.68 -3.25 7.51
C ALA A 74 -0.28 -2.55 8.81
N ARG A 75 -1.20 -1.81 9.44
CA ARG A 75 -0.97 -1.16 10.74
C ARG A 75 -0.64 -2.17 11.83
N THR A 76 -1.31 -3.33 11.84
CA THR A 76 -1.06 -4.39 12.81
C THR A 76 0.34 -4.99 12.61
N ARG A 77 0.75 -5.23 11.36
CA ARG A 77 2.11 -5.70 11.02
C ARG A 77 3.20 -4.70 11.38
N LEU A 78 2.96 -3.40 11.19
CA LEU A 78 3.91 -2.37 11.63
C LEU A 78 4.05 -2.39 13.15
N ARG A 79 2.92 -2.44 13.86
CA ARG A 79 2.89 -2.40 15.34
C ARG A 79 3.40 -3.67 16.01
N SER A 80 3.63 -4.76 15.28
CA SER A 80 4.28 -5.94 15.87
C SER A 80 5.77 -5.71 16.13
N ILE A 81 6.37 -4.65 15.56
CA ILE A 81 7.72 -4.22 15.91
C ILE A 81 7.65 -3.37 17.19
N ALA A 82 8.34 -3.81 18.25
CA ALA A 82 8.26 -3.20 19.59
C ALA A 82 8.58 -1.69 19.63
N ILE A 83 9.42 -1.21 18.72
CA ILE A 83 9.81 0.21 18.63
C ILE A 83 8.81 1.10 17.87
N ILE A 84 7.79 0.52 17.23
CA ILE A 84 6.83 1.28 16.42
C ILE A 84 5.61 1.67 17.26
N SER A 85 5.47 2.97 17.50
CA SER A 85 4.26 3.54 18.10
C SER A 85 3.07 3.49 17.13
N LEU A 86 1.86 3.58 17.68
CA LEU A 86 0.62 3.66 16.88
C LEU A 86 0.67 4.83 15.89
N GLN A 87 1.17 5.99 16.33
CA GLN A 87 1.27 7.19 15.51
C GLN A 87 2.29 7.01 14.37
N LEU A 88 3.44 6.37 14.65
CA LEU A 88 4.44 6.11 13.62
C LEU A 88 3.91 5.10 12.59
N ALA A 89 3.23 4.04 13.02
CA ALA A 89 2.59 3.08 12.11
C ALA A 89 1.59 3.77 11.17
N GLU A 90 0.75 4.69 11.67
CA GLU A 90 -0.18 5.46 10.84
C GLU A 90 0.55 6.36 9.83
N ARG A 91 1.62 7.05 10.26
CA ARG A 91 2.41 7.92 9.37
C ARG A 91 3.08 7.13 8.26
N ILE A 92 3.66 5.96 8.58
CA ILE A 92 4.24 5.05 7.59
C ILE A 92 3.18 4.58 6.61
N TRP A 93 2.04 4.12 7.12
CA TRP A 93 0.94 3.67 6.27
C TRP A 93 0.48 4.78 5.32
N ASN A 94 0.21 5.98 5.82
CA ASN A 94 -0.25 7.10 4.98
C ASN A 94 0.77 7.46 3.90
N ALA A 95 2.06 7.49 4.23
CA ALA A 95 3.12 7.76 3.25
C ALA A 95 3.16 6.70 2.13
N VAL A 96 2.93 5.43 2.46
CA VAL A 96 2.83 4.34 1.46
C VAL A 96 1.52 4.47 0.66
N ALA A 97 0.39 4.66 1.36
CA ALA A 97 -0.94 4.73 0.77
C ALA A 97 -1.07 5.90 -0.22
N ASP A 98 -0.48 7.05 0.06
CA ASP A 98 -0.50 8.21 -0.84
C ASP A 98 0.16 7.92 -2.20
N VAL A 99 1.28 7.18 -2.18
CA VAL A 99 1.96 6.74 -3.40
C VAL A 99 1.11 5.72 -4.16
N PHE A 100 0.54 4.74 -3.45
CA PHE A 100 -0.32 3.73 -4.05
C PHE A 100 -1.63 4.31 -4.59
N ARG A 101 -2.27 5.26 -3.90
CA ARG A 101 -3.49 5.94 -4.36
C ARG A 101 -3.31 6.51 -5.76
N THR A 102 -2.22 7.24 -5.97
CA THR A 102 -1.88 7.83 -7.27
C THR A 102 -1.65 6.74 -8.32
N ALA A 103 -0.93 5.68 -7.96
CA ALA A 103 -0.67 4.57 -8.87
C ALA A 103 -1.94 3.80 -9.26
N ILE A 104 -2.84 3.55 -8.32
CA ILE A 104 -4.12 2.86 -8.53
C ILE A 104 -5.04 3.71 -9.39
N GLN A 105 -5.13 5.01 -9.12
CA GLN A 105 -5.90 5.93 -9.96
C GLN A 105 -5.41 5.90 -11.41
N ASN A 106 -4.10 5.88 -11.64
CA ASN A 106 -3.55 5.80 -12.99
C ASN A 106 -3.73 4.41 -13.64
N ALA A 107 -3.65 3.33 -12.86
CA ALA A 107 -3.74 1.97 -13.38
C ALA A 107 -5.18 1.55 -13.68
N ILE A 108 -6.11 1.81 -12.77
CA ILE A 108 -7.48 1.31 -12.87
C ILE A 108 -8.54 2.41 -12.84
N GLY A 109 -8.17 3.70 -12.74
CA GLY A 109 -9.13 4.81 -12.83
C GLY A 109 -10.03 4.98 -11.61
N TRP A 110 -9.65 4.40 -10.47
CA TRP A 110 -10.38 4.52 -9.20
C TRP A 110 -9.53 5.24 -8.16
N THR A 111 -10.15 6.19 -7.47
CA THR A 111 -9.53 6.88 -6.32
C THR A 111 -9.89 6.12 -5.06
N VAL A 112 -8.95 5.35 -4.54
CA VAL A 112 -9.08 4.49 -3.34
C VAL A 112 -7.78 4.53 -2.55
N LEU A 113 -7.80 4.11 -1.27
CA LEU A 113 -6.78 4.34 -0.21
C LEU A 113 -6.80 5.74 0.40
#